data_AF-A0A1G8N1R8-F1
#
_entry.id   AF-A0A1G8N1R8-F1
#
_cell.length_a   1.000
_cell.length_b   1.000
_cell.length_c   1.000
_cell.angle_alpha   90.00
_cell.angle_beta   90.00
_cell.angle_gamma   90.00
#
_symmetry.space_group_name_H-M   'P 1'
#
loop_
_entity.id
_entity.type
_entity.pdbx_description
1 polymer ?
#
loop_
_entity_poly.entity_id
_entity_poly.type
_entity_poly.pdbx_seq_one_letter_code
_entity_poly.pdbx_strand_id
1 'polypeptide(L)'
;MKLKSILCVVFAATLLGSCSYDDGDLWDAVNGQEERISALEKWQKTVVEQLNSLQGILTATDYITDVEKVTKEDGTEGYKISFLHASPITLFYNKDGEVSGTNEESIGVDKGDDGKWYWTLGGEPLQVDGKTIYVNSGDVIKMETNQDGSTKLTIGDNSVTIPSYPVAHPVTGVTQSGNIVTITLNGGATVELPKYINWNGYLAAEYSKETAGEEIYPIVLPEGCIMRMLDTNPSNWTIQVTGSGNNTKLKVVYPATGEATVAFLLSDGETQTVIKTVTFKAATDPGIQWTTIEYTGAIITIPEGVSSIKVTGTCSGGAPSFRDHIATPLKTASGVVNIDLSELVYSAAIPANAFYINLPALPEKDKNTSIETIILPKGTINIFNLAFKNCVALKSLTILSATTLGYNATAFEGCDALESIFVATDKVEAYKAGWSALADKIKPLPEAGE
;
A
#
# COMPACT_ATOMS: atom_id res chain seq x y z
N MET A 1 56.80 35.13 -68.13
CA MET A 1 56.23 33.92 -67.47
C MET A 1 56.08 34.23 -65.99
N LYS A 2 54.86 34.54 -65.48
CA LYS A 2 54.54 34.85 -64.06
C LYS A 2 55.24 36.13 -63.50
N LEU A 3 54.75 36.89 -62.50
CA LEU A 3 53.46 36.98 -61.79
C LEU A 3 53.28 38.41 -61.20
N LYS A 4 52.03 38.84 -60.87
CA LYS A 4 51.55 39.79 -59.80
C LYS A 4 52.49 40.95 -59.31
N SER A 5 52.06 42.20 -59.04
CA SER A 5 50.77 42.68 -58.48
C SER A 5 50.71 44.24 -58.32
N ILE A 6 49.54 44.78 -57.90
CA ILE A 6 49.32 45.97 -56.99
C ILE A 6 49.21 47.44 -57.56
N LEU A 7 47.99 47.99 -57.39
CA LEU A 7 47.53 49.36 -56.97
C LEU A 7 47.43 50.65 -57.84
N CYS A 8 46.45 51.48 -57.37
CA CYS A 8 46.27 52.94 -57.45
C CYS A 8 45.73 53.61 -58.74
N VAL A 9 44.95 54.72 -58.72
CA VAL A 9 43.97 55.35 -57.77
C VAL A 9 43.32 56.55 -58.55
N VAL A 10 42.00 56.60 -58.82
CA VAL A 10 40.87 57.31 -58.12
C VAL A 10 40.83 58.86 -58.25
N PHE A 11 39.61 59.45 -58.20
CA PHE A 11 39.19 60.89 -58.22
C PHE A 11 39.13 61.60 -59.59
N ALA A 12 38.19 62.53 -59.87
CA ALA A 12 36.97 63.05 -59.17
C ALA A 12 35.87 63.38 -60.23
N ALA A 13 34.56 63.20 -59.98
CA ALA A 13 33.58 64.15 -59.41
C ALA A 13 33.51 65.52 -60.14
N THR A 14 32.38 66.18 -60.40
CA THR A 14 30.98 66.15 -59.88
C THR A 14 29.97 66.31 -61.07
N LEU A 15 28.63 66.49 -61.01
CA LEU A 15 27.64 66.90 -59.99
C LEU A 15 26.30 66.14 -60.08
N LEU A 16 25.78 65.79 -58.89
CA LEU A 16 24.41 65.96 -58.35
C LEU A 16 23.16 65.93 -59.28
N GLY A 17 22.31 64.95 -58.98
CA GLY A 17 20.90 64.85 -59.42
C GLY A 17 20.05 63.97 -58.48
N SER A 18 20.30 64.03 -57.16
CA SER A 18 19.54 63.30 -56.14
C SER A 18 19.45 64.13 -54.87
N CYS A 19 18.27 64.14 -54.23
CA CYS A 19 18.16 64.56 -52.84
C CYS A 19 18.92 63.55 -51.97
N SER A 20 19.74 64.02 -51.04
CA SER A 20 20.04 63.27 -49.82
C SER A 20 18.82 63.42 -48.92
N TYR A 21 17.97 62.39 -48.90
CA TYR A 21 16.96 62.27 -47.85
C TYR A 21 17.71 61.91 -46.58
N ASP A 22 17.65 62.78 -45.57
CA ASP A 22 18.34 62.56 -44.30
C ASP A 22 17.36 61.85 -43.36
N ASP A 23 17.36 60.52 -43.44
CA ASP A 23 16.50 59.63 -42.68
C ASP A 23 17.14 59.15 -41.36
N GLY A 24 18.26 59.73 -40.93
CA GLY A 24 18.95 59.36 -39.67
C GLY A 24 18.05 59.45 -38.44
N ASP A 25 17.42 60.61 -38.21
CA ASP A 25 16.45 60.83 -37.11
C ASP A 25 15.26 59.84 -37.19
N LEU A 26 14.92 59.38 -38.40
CA LEU A 26 13.77 58.52 -38.67
C LEU A 26 14.15 57.04 -38.43
N TRP A 27 15.38 56.65 -38.78
CA TRP A 27 15.98 55.36 -38.42
C TRP A 27 16.19 55.23 -36.91
N ASP A 28 16.73 56.25 -36.24
CA ASP A 28 16.91 56.21 -34.78
C ASP A 28 15.55 56.15 -34.05
N ALA A 29 14.53 56.84 -34.55
CA ALA A 29 13.16 56.72 -34.04
C ALA A 29 12.52 55.34 -34.29
N VAL A 30 12.83 54.67 -35.41
CA VAL A 30 12.36 53.31 -35.72
C VAL A 30 13.11 52.27 -34.89
N ASN A 31 14.43 52.32 -34.83
CA ASN A 31 15.27 51.44 -34.00
C ASN A 31 14.87 51.54 -32.52
N GLY A 32 14.69 52.76 -32.01
CA GLY A 32 14.20 53.02 -30.65
C GLY A 32 12.74 52.60 -30.40
N GLN A 33 11.96 52.35 -31.46
CA GLN A 33 10.65 51.69 -31.35
C GLN A 33 10.79 50.17 -31.36
N GLU A 34 11.64 49.58 -32.20
CA GLU A 34 11.92 48.13 -32.22
C GLU A 34 12.48 47.63 -30.88
N GLU A 35 13.40 48.36 -30.25
CA GLU A 35 13.91 48.04 -28.91
C GLU A 35 12.80 48.10 -27.84
N ARG A 36 11.93 49.11 -27.90
CA ARG A 36 10.81 49.27 -26.96
C ARG A 36 9.71 48.23 -27.16
N ILE A 37 9.43 47.83 -28.40
CA ILE A 37 8.52 46.73 -28.74
C ILE A 37 9.10 45.42 -28.19
N SER A 38 10.39 45.15 -28.43
CA SER A 38 11.08 43.95 -27.91
C SER A 38 11.03 43.88 -26.37
N ALA A 39 11.17 45.02 -25.70
CA ALA A 39 11.03 45.12 -24.24
C ALA A 39 9.58 44.88 -23.77
N LEU A 40 8.58 45.42 -24.48
CA LEU A 40 7.16 45.21 -24.21
C LEU A 40 6.73 43.74 -24.39
N GLU A 41 7.15 43.09 -25.47
CA GLU A 41 6.88 41.66 -25.72
C GLU A 41 7.52 40.77 -24.63
N LYS A 42 8.78 41.07 -24.24
CA LYS A 42 9.44 40.38 -23.13
C LYS A 42 8.70 40.59 -21.80
N TRP A 43 8.20 41.80 -21.55
CA TRP A 43 7.43 42.14 -20.35
C TRP A 43 6.08 41.42 -20.31
N GLN A 44 5.27 41.52 -21.38
CA GLN A 44 3.98 40.83 -21.52
C GLN A 44 4.14 39.32 -21.26
N LYS A 45 5.12 38.68 -21.91
CA LYS A 45 5.40 37.26 -21.72
C LYS A 45 5.74 36.94 -20.26
N THR A 46 6.61 37.73 -19.63
CA THR A 46 7.03 37.53 -18.23
C THR A 46 5.85 37.67 -17.26
N VAL A 47 4.97 38.66 -17.47
CA VAL A 47 3.77 38.87 -16.64
C VAL A 47 2.77 37.73 -16.83
N VAL A 48 2.49 37.33 -18.07
CA VAL A 48 1.59 36.20 -18.36
C VAL A 48 2.15 34.89 -17.76
N GLU A 49 3.47 34.65 -17.82
CA GLU A 49 4.10 33.50 -17.14
C GLU A 49 3.90 33.53 -15.61
N GLN A 50 4.02 34.68 -14.95
CA GLN A 50 3.77 34.79 -13.50
C GLN A 50 2.28 34.64 -13.13
N LEU A 51 1.36 35.20 -13.93
CA LEU A 51 -0.07 35.06 -13.67
C LEU A 51 -0.55 33.60 -13.84
N ASN A 52 -0.07 32.87 -14.85
CA ASN A 52 -0.36 31.43 -14.99
C ASN A 52 0.25 30.61 -13.84
N SER A 53 1.47 30.95 -13.39
CA SER A 53 2.11 30.28 -12.25
C SER A 53 1.35 30.51 -10.94
N LEU A 54 0.86 31.74 -10.72
CA LEU A 54 0.01 32.08 -9.59
C LEU A 54 -1.33 31.33 -9.66
N GLN A 55 -2.02 31.36 -10.80
CA GLN A 55 -3.28 30.65 -11.04
C GLN A 55 -3.15 29.16 -10.72
N GLY A 56 -2.10 28.50 -11.20
CA GLY A 56 -1.86 27.08 -10.95
C GLY A 56 -1.62 26.76 -9.47
N ILE A 57 -1.02 27.69 -8.71
CA ILE A 57 -0.77 27.55 -7.27
C ILE A 57 -2.03 27.80 -6.43
N LEU A 58 -2.82 28.83 -6.76
CA LEU A 58 -4.08 29.16 -6.06
C LEU A 58 -5.19 28.14 -6.32
N THR A 59 -5.02 27.30 -7.34
CA THR A 59 -5.96 26.23 -7.73
C THR A 59 -5.36 24.83 -7.58
N ALA A 60 -4.17 24.71 -6.96
CA ALA A 60 -3.50 23.43 -6.72
C ALA A 60 -4.27 22.59 -5.67
N THR A 61 -4.64 21.37 -6.05
CA THR A 61 -5.24 20.35 -5.16
C THR A 61 -4.33 19.13 -4.99
N ASP A 62 -3.03 19.29 -5.24
CA ASP A 62 -2.05 18.21 -5.31
C ASP A 62 -0.88 18.46 -4.35
N TYR A 63 -0.23 17.40 -3.91
CA TYR A 63 0.83 17.48 -2.89
C TYR A 63 2.17 17.90 -3.50
N ILE A 64 2.91 18.76 -2.81
CA ILE A 64 4.27 19.16 -3.18
C ILE A 64 5.24 18.00 -2.93
N THR A 65 6.08 17.69 -3.92
CA THR A 65 7.17 16.71 -3.82
C THR A 65 8.54 17.34 -3.61
N ASP A 66 8.77 18.56 -4.11
CA ASP A 66 10.05 19.28 -3.95
C ASP A 66 9.87 20.81 -4.10
N VAL A 67 10.78 21.59 -3.51
CA VAL A 67 10.87 23.06 -3.66
C VAL A 67 12.33 23.46 -3.84
N GLU A 68 12.74 23.63 -5.10
CA GLU A 68 14.09 23.99 -5.52
C GLU A 68 14.22 25.51 -5.67
N LYS A 69 15.28 26.13 -5.11
CA LYS A 69 15.58 27.54 -5.41
C LYS A 69 16.25 27.64 -6.79
N VAL A 70 15.72 28.51 -7.65
CA VAL A 70 16.24 28.74 -9.01
C VAL A 70 16.73 30.17 -9.19
N THR A 71 17.59 30.39 -10.19
CA THR A 71 18.08 31.71 -10.60
C THR A 71 18.19 31.75 -12.13
N LYS A 72 17.70 32.83 -12.77
CA LYS A 72 17.85 33.09 -14.20
C LYS A 72 19.25 33.62 -14.55
N GLU A 73 19.61 33.60 -15.83
CA GLU A 73 20.85 34.20 -16.35
C GLU A 73 20.94 35.71 -16.09
N ASP A 74 19.80 36.41 -16.00
CA ASP A 74 19.70 37.82 -15.63
C ASP A 74 19.77 38.09 -14.11
N GLY A 75 19.96 37.05 -13.29
CA GLY A 75 20.06 37.14 -11.83
C GLY A 75 18.72 37.07 -11.09
N THR A 76 17.58 37.03 -11.79
CA THR A 76 16.27 36.88 -11.14
C THR A 76 16.18 35.58 -10.35
N GLU A 77 15.95 35.66 -9.03
CA GLU A 77 15.76 34.50 -8.17
C GLU A 77 14.32 33.96 -8.21
N GLY A 78 14.11 32.72 -7.78
CA GLY A 78 12.80 32.07 -7.79
C GLY A 78 12.75 30.74 -7.03
N TYR A 79 11.58 30.11 -7.07
CA TYR A 79 11.32 28.77 -6.55
C TYR A 79 10.59 27.92 -7.60
N LYS A 80 11.16 26.76 -7.92
CA LYS A 80 10.50 25.70 -8.69
C LYS A 80 9.84 24.73 -7.73
N ILE A 81 8.51 24.70 -7.73
CA ILE A 81 7.68 23.85 -6.89
C ILE A 81 7.24 22.65 -7.73
N SER A 82 7.65 21.46 -7.32
CA SER A 82 7.27 20.20 -7.97
C SER A 82 6.10 19.56 -7.21
N PHE A 83 5.18 18.94 -7.93
CA PHE A 83 4.00 18.28 -7.36
C PHE A 83 4.08 16.75 -7.56
N LEU A 84 3.07 16.01 -7.07
CA LEU A 84 3.04 14.55 -7.12
C LEU A 84 2.49 14.01 -8.45
N HIS A 85 1.54 14.74 -9.05
CA HIS A 85 0.87 14.42 -10.30
C HIS A 85 0.86 15.61 -11.28
N ALA A 86 0.78 16.84 -10.78
CA ALA A 86 0.79 18.05 -11.60
C ALA A 86 2.20 18.42 -12.10
N SER A 87 2.27 19.13 -13.23
CA SER A 87 3.53 19.68 -13.75
C SER A 87 4.14 20.69 -12.77
N PRO A 88 5.47 20.74 -12.59
CA PRO A 88 6.11 21.72 -11.72
C PRO A 88 5.82 23.17 -12.14
N ILE A 89 5.57 24.03 -11.16
CA ILE A 89 5.34 25.47 -11.34
C ILE A 89 6.60 26.23 -10.90
N THR A 90 7.12 27.10 -11.76
CA THR A 90 8.25 27.98 -11.42
C THR A 90 7.74 29.38 -11.11
N LEU A 91 7.77 29.73 -9.83
CA LEU A 91 7.69 31.11 -9.38
C LEU A 91 9.05 31.77 -9.54
N PHE A 92 9.06 33.04 -9.93
CA PHE A 92 10.20 33.92 -9.65
C PHE A 92 9.85 34.81 -8.45
N TYR A 93 10.78 35.64 -7.99
CA TYR A 93 10.45 36.78 -7.12
C TYR A 93 11.44 37.92 -7.38
N ASN A 94 10.95 39.15 -7.38
CA ASN A 94 11.80 40.30 -7.62
C ASN A 94 12.42 40.77 -6.30
N LYS A 95 13.75 40.69 -6.21
CA LYS A 95 14.54 41.00 -5.01
C LYS A 95 14.60 42.50 -4.69
N ASP A 96 14.58 43.34 -5.73
CA ASP A 96 14.84 44.78 -5.65
C ASP A 96 13.65 45.62 -6.18
N GLY A 97 12.54 44.96 -6.55
CA GLY A 97 11.28 45.61 -6.90
C GLY A 97 11.23 46.21 -8.31
N GLU A 98 12.10 45.81 -9.24
CA GLU A 98 12.18 46.41 -10.60
C GLU A 98 10.97 46.16 -11.53
N VAL A 99 9.97 45.40 -11.08
CA VAL A 99 8.62 45.32 -11.71
C VAL A 99 7.54 45.71 -10.68
N SER A 100 7.83 46.65 -9.79
CA SER A 100 6.84 47.25 -8.91
C SER A 100 6.07 48.32 -9.67
N GLY A 101 4.76 48.10 -9.81
CA GLY A 101 3.85 49.23 -9.88
C GLY A 101 3.73 49.89 -8.53
N THR A 102 3.57 51.21 -8.51
CA THR A 102 2.92 51.89 -7.39
C THR A 102 1.57 51.22 -7.17
N ASN A 103 1.33 50.74 -5.95
CA ASN A 103 0.33 49.69 -5.63
C ASN A 103 -1.08 49.89 -6.25
N GLU A 104 -1.48 51.15 -6.43
CA GLU A 104 -2.80 51.63 -6.88
C GLU A 104 -3.28 51.07 -8.24
N GLU A 105 -2.39 50.60 -9.13
CA GLU A 105 -2.77 50.08 -10.47
C GLU A 105 -2.34 48.62 -10.73
N SER A 106 -1.83 47.90 -9.71
CA SER A 106 -1.27 46.56 -9.89
C SER A 106 -2.33 45.44 -9.97
N ILE A 107 -2.14 44.45 -10.86
CA ILE A 107 -2.91 43.19 -10.81
C ILE A 107 -2.39 42.35 -9.65
N GLY A 108 -3.31 41.80 -8.85
CA GLY A 108 -3.03 40.87 -7.77
C GLY A 108 -4.13 39.83 -7.61
N VAL A 109 -4.20 39.24 -6.42
CA VAL A 109 -5.32 38.42 -5.97
C VAL A 109 -5.65 38.73 -4.51
N ASP A 110 -6.86 38.42 -4.08
CA ASP A 110 -7.26 38.38 -2.67
C ASP A 110 -8.22 37.22 -2.40
N LYS A 111 -8.40 36.84 -1.13
CA LYS A 111 -9.24 35.71 -0.71
C LYS A 111 -10.54 36.20 -0.10
N GLY A 112 -11.65 35.95 -0.78
CA GLY A 112 -12.99 36.33 -0.31
C GLY A 112 -13.46 35.52 0.89
N ASP A 113 -14.48 36.03 1.58
CA ASP A 113 -15.14 35.39 2.74
C ASP A 113 -15.69 33.98 2.44
N ASP A 114 -15.93 33.65 1.17
CA ASP A 114 -16.37 32.34 0.70
C ASP A 114 -15.21 31.34 0.51
N GLY A 115 -13.98 31.75 0.83
CA GLY A 115 -12.75 30.97 0.74
C GLY A 115 -12.12 30.91 -0.64
N LYS A 116 -12.72 31.51 -1.68
CA LYS A 116 -12.15 31.53 -3.04
C LYS A 116 -11.15 32.67 -3.22
N TRP A 117 -10.23 32.47 -4.15
CA TRP A 117 -9.34 33.52 -4.63
C TRP A 117 -10.00 34.30 -5.77
N TYR A 118 -9.90 35.62 -5.72
CA TYR A 118 -10.37 36.56 -6.73
C TYR A 118 -9.20 37.35 -7.30
N TRP A 119 -9.25 37.63 -8.60
CA TRP A 119 -8.30 38.55 -9.23
C TRP A 119 -8.61 39.98 -8.77
N THR A 120 -7.58 40.77 -8.52
CA THR A 120 -7.70 42.17 -8.09
C THR A 120 -6.93 43.12 -9.00
N LEU A 121 -7.32 44.39 -9.01
CA LEU A 121 -6.62 45.50 -9.67
C LEU A 121 -6.58 46.68 -8.71
N GLY A 122 -5.37 47.17 -8.37
CA GLY A 122 -5.19 48.18 -7.32
C GLY A 122 -5.52 47.68 -5.90
N GLY A 123 -5.68 46.36 -5.73
CA GLY A 123 -6.20 45.72 -4.52
C GLY A 123 -7.72 45.46 -4.54
N GLU A 124 -8.48 46.16 -5.38
CA GLU A 124 -9.94 45.98 -5.49
C GLU A 124 -10.32 44.79 -6.39
N PRO A 125 -11.38 44.02 -6.08
CA PRO A 125 -11.77 42.85 -6.88
C PRO A 125 -12.16 43.21 -8.32
N LEU A 126 -11.53 42.55 -9.30
CA LEU A 126 -11.81 42.74 -10.72
C LEU A 126 -13.24 42.31 -11.07
N GLN A 127 -13.96 43.16 -11.81
CA GLN A 127 -15.31 42.87 -12.28
C GLN A 127 -15.47 43.05 -13.79
N VAL A 128 -16.20 42.14 -14.42
CA VAL A 128 -16.68 42.24 -15.80
C VAL A 128 -18.18 41.94 -15.81
N ASP A 129 -18.98 42.75 -16.52
CA ASP A 129 -20.45 42.66 -16.56
C ASP A 129 -21.13 42.55 -15.18
N GLY A 130 -20.57 43.22 -14.17
CA GLY A 130 -21.07 43.21 -12.79
C GLY A 130 -20.81 41.91 -12.02
N LYS A 131 -19.90 41.05 -12.48
CA LYS A 131 -19.47 39.81 -11.83
C LYS A 131 -18.01 39.90 -11.42
N THR A 132 -17.68 39.53 -10.19
CA THR A 132 -16.29 39.41 -9.72
C THR A 132 -15.60 38.21 -10.33
N ILE A 133 -14.37 38.38 -10.83
CA ILE A 133 -13.62 37.33 -11.54
C ILE A 133 -12.79 36.52 -10.53
N TYR A 134 -13.16 35.26 -10.32
CA TYR A 134 -12.42 34.34 -9.46
C TYR A 134 -11.28 33.63 -10.21
N VAL A 135 -10.30 33.12 -9.47
CA VAL A 135 -9.17 32.36 -10.03
C VAL A 135 -9.64 30.93 -10.30
N ASN A 136 -9.47 30.46 -11.53
CA ASN A 136 -9.93 29.15 -12.01
C ASN A 136 -8.83 28.45 -12.83
N SER A 137 -8.70 27.13 -12.72
CA SER A 137 -7.52 26.38 -13.21
C SER A 137 -7.45 26.16 -14.72
N GLY A 138 -8.52 26.48 -15.46
CA GLY A 138 -8.60 26.34 -16.92
C GLY A 138 -8.67 27.67 -17.69
N ASP A 139 -8.68 28.81 -17.01
CA ASP A 139 -8.88 30.12 -17.65
C ASP A 139 -7.60 30.58 -18.36
N VAL A 140 -7.60 30.61 -19.69
CA VAL A 140 -6.42 31.04 -20.45
C VAL A 140 -6.15 32.54 -20.21
N ILE A 141 -4.99 32.86 -19.63
CA ILE A 141 -4.56 34.23 -19.36
C ILE A 141 -3.79 34.78 -20.58
N LYS A 142 -4.17 35.98 -21.05
CA LYS A 142 -3.49 36.69 -22.16
C LYS A 142 -3.40 38.19 -21.89
N MET A 143 -2.40 38.83 -22.49
CA MET A 143 -2.27 40.28 -22.57
C MET A 143 -2.07 40.72 -24.01
N GLU A 144 -2.74 41.80 -24.41
CA GLU A 144 -2.68 42.41 -25.74
C GLU A 144 -2.57 43.93 -25.56
N THR A 145 -1.63 44.62 -26.21
CA THR A 145 -1.54 46.10 -26.11
C THR A 145 -2.43 46.76 -27.16
N ASN A 146 -3.27 47.70 -26.71
CA ASN A 146 -4.19 48.47 -27.54
C ASN A 146 -3.47 49.63 -28.25
N GLN A 147 -4.09 50.19 -29.28
CA GLN A 147 -3.52 51.30 -30.08
C GLN A 147 -3.32 52.61 -29.29
N ASP A 148 -3.98 52.77 -28.14
CA ASP A 148 -3.81 53.90 -27.22
C ASP A 148 -2.70 53.68 -26.17
N GLY A 149 -2.04 52.51 -26.18
CA GLY A 149 -1.02 52.13 -25.20
C GLY A 149 -1.55 51.53 -23.91
N SER A 150 -2.87 51.40 -23.73
CA SER A 150 -3.44 50.59 -22.65
C SER A 150 -3.23 49.09 -22.92
N THR A 151 -3.28 48.26 -21.88
CA THR A 151 -3.21 46.79 -22.05
C THR A 151 -4.58 46.19 -21.85
N LYS A 152 -4.99 45.27 -22.72
CA LYS A 152 -6.15 44.40 -22.53
C LYS A 152 -5.68 43.10 -21.88
N LEU A 153 -6.14 42.85 -20.66
CA LEU A 153 -6.05 41.56 -19.99
C LEU A 153 -7.25 40.69 -20.41
N THR A 154 -7.01 39.43 -20.71
CA THR A 154 -8.05 38.41 -20.91
C THR A 154 -7.82 37.27 -19.93
N ILE A 155 -8.87 36.83 -19.23
CA ILE A 155 -8.87 35.70 -18.28
C ILE A 155 -10.08 34.81 -18.63
N GLY A 156 -9.83 33.70 -19.32
CA GLY A 156 -10.90 32.86 -19.87
C GLY A 156 -11.72 33.65 -20.90
N ASP A 157 -13.04 33.68 -20.72
CA ASP A 157 -13.96 34.48 -21.55
C ASP A 157 -14.03 35.97 -21.15
N ASN A 158 -13.44 36.36 -20.03
CA ASN A 158 -13.53 37.72 -19.48
C ASN A 158 -12.40 38.61 -20.04
N SER A 159 -12.71 39.87 -20.36
CA SER A 159 -11.72 40.86 -20.80
C SER A 159 -11.85 42.17 -20.03
N VAL A 160 -10.72 42.79 -19.69
CA VAL A 160 -10.65 44.09 -19.01
C VAL A 160 -9.47 44.90 -19.55
N THR A 161 -9.65 46.21 -19.69
CA THR A 161 -8.55 47.13 -20.03
C THR A 161 -7.91 47.64 -18.74
N ILE A 162 -6.58 47.53 -18.67
CA ILE A 162 -5.74 47.98 -17.54
C ILE A 162 -4.80 49.12 -18.00
N PRO A 163 -4.31 49.98 -17.08
CA PRO A 163 -3.28 50.97 -17.34
C PRO A 163 -1.99 50.37 -17.94
N SER A 164 -1.17 51.22 -18.57
CA SER A 164 -0.05 50.77 -19.41
C SER A 164 1.06 50.02 -18.66
N TYR A 165 1.24 50.26 -17.36
CA TYR A 165 2.27 49.67 -16.51
C TYR A 165 1.87 49.78 -15.03
N PRO A 166 2.54 49.07 -14.11
CA PRO A 166 3.04 47.71 -14.18
C PRO A 166 2.31 46.76 -13.21
N VAL A 167 2.17 45.49 -13.60
CA VAL A 167 1.72 44.42 -12.70
C VAL A 167 2.78 44.12 -11.66
N ALA A 168 2.45 44.30 -10.39
CA ALA A 168 3.34 43.97 -9.28
C ALA A 168 3.57 42.46 -9.17
N HIS A 169 4.73 42.06 -8.67
CA HIS A 169 5.07 40.65 -8.53
C HIS A 169 4.12 39.96 -7.53
N PRO A 170 3.34 38.92 -7.90
CA PRO A 170 2.24 38.43 -7.08
C PRO A 170 2.68 37.61 -5.86
N VAL A 171 3.92 37.11 -5.85
CA VAL A 171 4.54 36.38 -4.73
C VAL A 171 5.68 37.21 -4.15
N THR A 172 5.73 37.29 -2.82
CA THR A 172 6.74 38.02 -2.02
C THR A 172 7.69 37.09 -1.25
N GLY A 173 7.36 35.81 -1.09
CA GLY A 173 8.27 34.82 -0.51
C GLY A 173 7.72 33.40 -0.48
N VAL A 174 8.59 32.43 -0.22
CA VAL A 174 8.23 31.02 0.04
C VAL A 174 8.98 30.54 1.27
N THR A 175 8.26 30.00 2.24
CA THR A 175 8.80 29.39 3.47
C THR A 175 8.32 27.95 3.61
N GLN A 176 8.97 27.19 4.49
CA GLN A 176 8.63 25.78 4.73
C GLN A 176 8.65 25.52 6.23
N SER A 177 7.59 24.88 6.75
CA SER A 177 7.47 24.51 8.17
C SER A 177 6.75 23.17 8.27
N GLY A 178 7.38 22.19 8.92
CA GLY A 178 6.84 20.82 8.99
C GLY A 178 6.48 20.27 7.61
N ASN A 179 5.23 19.82 7.46
CA ASN A 179 4.70 19.28 6.20
C ASN A 179 4.12 20.35 5.25
N ILE A 180 4.16 21.65 5.59
CA ILE A 180 3.56 22.73 4.80
C ILE A 180 4.64 23.57 4.10
N VAL A 181 4.32 24.00 2.88
CA VAL A 181 4.98 25.11 2.17
C VAL A 181 4.04 26.31 2.19
N THR A 182 4.49 27.42 2.76
CA THR A 182 3.70 28.65 2.83
C THR A 182 4.26 29.65 1.81
N ILE A 183 3.42 30.07 0.87
CA ILE A 183 3.74 31.05 -0.17
C ILE A 183 3.08 32.37 0.25
N THR A 184 3.89 33.41 0.47
CA THR A 184 3.40 34.74 0.80
C THR A 184 3.16 35.52 -0.49
N LEU A 185 1.98 36.11 -0.62
CA LEU A 185 1.58 36.89 -1.78
C LEU A 185 1.91 38.38 -1.60
N ASN A 186 1.76 39.18 -2.65
CA ASN A 186 1.69 40.63 -2.50
C ASN A 186 0.43 41.00 -1.68
N GLY A 187 0.50 42.09 -0.91
CA GLY A 187 -0.51 42.42 0.10
C GLY A 187 -0.43 41.58 1.40
N GLY A 188 0.35 40.49 1.42
CA GLY A 188 0.66 39.72 2.64
C GLY A 188 -0.27 38.53 2.94
N ALA A 189 -1.26 38.25 2.08
CA ALA A 189 -2.04 37.01 2.14
C ALA A 189 -1.14 35.79 1.90
N THR A 190 -1.53 34.60 2.38
CA THR A 190 -0.75 33.36 2.26
C THR A 190 -1.52 32.23 1.57
N VAL A 191 -0.78 31.38 0.87
CA VAL A 191 -1.22 30.10 0.33
C VAL A 191 -0.43 29.00 1.02
N GLU A 192 -1.12 28.03 1.61
CA GLU A 192 -0.49 26.88 2.27
C GLU A 192 -0.72 25.63 1.42
N LEU A 193 0.38 25.01 0.99
CA LEU A 193 0.37 23.82 0.14
C LEU A 193 1.03 22.65 0.89
N PRO A 194 0.35 21.50 1.01
CA PRO A 194 0.86 20.36 1.76
C PRO A 194 1.91 19.58 0.94
N LYS A 195 2.94 19.08 1.63
CA LYS A 195 3.93 18.16 1.05
C LYS A 195 3.44 16.72 1.07
N TYR A 196 3.95 15.93 0.14
CA TYR A 196 3.69 14.49 0.06
C TYR A 196 4.54 13.71 1.05
N ILE A 197 3.92 13.03 2.03
CA ILE A 197 4.61 12.07 2.88
C ILE A 197 4.51 10.68 2.24
N ASN A 198 5.65 10.10 1.88
CA ASN A 198 5.71 8.72 1.38
C ASN A 198 5.63 7.72 2.54
N TRP A 199 4.42 7.43 3.03
CA TRP A 199 4.16 6.51 4.15
C TRP A 199 4.70 5.08 3.94
N ASN A 200 5.01 4.68 2.70
CA ASN A 200 5.67 3.40 2.41
C ASN A 200 7.13 3.35 2.87
N GLY A 201 7.78 4.50 3.10
CA GLY A 201 9.12 4.56 3.70
C GLY A 201 9.14 4.35 5.22
N TYR A 202 7.99 4.48 5.90
CA TYR A 202 7.89 4.39 7.36
C TYR A 202 7.25 3.07 7.83
N LEU A 203 6.19 2.62 7.14
CA LEU A 203 5.45 1.40 7.48
C LEU A 203 5.51 0.41 6.32
N ALA A 204 6.15 -0.74 6.54
CA ALA A 204 6.17 -1.83 5.55
C ALA A 204 4.78 -2.44 5.36
N ALA A 205 4.55 -3.10 4.22
CA ALA A 205 3.30 -3.83 3.98
C ALA A 205 3.28 -5.20 4.70
N GLU A 206 4.44 -5.74 5.06
CA GLU A 206 4.60 -7.03 5.70
C GLU A 206 5.72 -6.99 6.75
N TYR A 207 5.52 -7.70 7.87
CA TYR A 207 6.55 -8.02 8.86
C TYR A 207 6.50 -9.52 9.17
N SER A 208 7.65 -10.14 9.45
CA SER A 208 7.71 -11.58 9.74
C SER A 208 8.71 -11.92 10.85
N LYS A 209 8.48 -13.07 11.50
CA LYS A 209 9.41 -13.63 12.50
C LYS A 209 9.30 -15.16 12.54
N GLU A 210 10.42 -15.85 12.36
CA GLU A 210 10.51 -17.32 12.36
C GLU A 210 10.38 -17.98 13.75
N THR A 211 10.22 -17.18 14.81
CA THR A 211 10.14 -17.66 16.21
C THR A 211 9.14 -16.83 17.01
N ALA A 212 8.42 -17.50 17.91
CA ALA A 212 7.48 -16.85 18.83
C ALA A 212 8.17 -15.80 19.71
N GLY A 213 7.45 -14.73 20.04
CA GLY A 213 7.89 -13.72 21.01
C GLY A 213 7.87 -12.29 20.48
N GLU A 214 8.36 -11.38 21.32
CA GLU A 214 8.32 -9.94 21.07
C GLU A 214 9.36 -9.48 20.04
N GLU A 215 8.97 -8.50 19.22
CA GLU A 215 9.82 -7.73 18.31
C GLU A 215 9.39 -6.26 18.34
N ILE A 216 10.32 -5.33 18.17
CA ILE A 216 10.03 -3.88 18.22
C ILE A 216 10.64 -3.19 17.00
N TYR A 217 9.82 -2.93 15.99
CA TYR A 217 10.23 -2.25 14.78
C TYR A 217 10.22 -0.72 15.01
N PRO A 218 11.35 -0.01 14.81
CA PRO A 218 11.35 1.45 14.83
C PRO A 218 10.64 1.98 13.57
N ILE A 219 9.65 2.86 13.75
CA ILE A 219 8.89 3.47 12.64
C ILE A 219 9.36 4.90 12.38
N VAL A 220 9.75 5.65 13.42
CA VAL A 220 10.44 6.96 13.32
C VAL A 220 9.72 7.93 12.37
N LEU A 221 8.45 8.24 12.68
CA LEU A 221 7.66 9.19 11.90
C LEU A 221 8.26 10.61 11.97
N PRO A 222 7.90 11.52 11.03
CA PRO A 222 8.18 12.94 11.20
C PRO A 222 7.55 13.51 12.47
N GLU A 223 7.99 14.69 12.90
CA GLU A 223 7.36 15.41 14.01
C GLU A 223 5.91 15.82 13.65
N GLY A 224 5.04 15.93 14.65
CA GLY A 224 3.58 16.09 14.46
C GLY A 224 2.84 14.81 14.04
N CYS A 225 3.45 13.99 13.19
CA CYS A 225 2.81 12.81 12.58
C CYS A 225 2.39 11.74 13.60
N ILE A 226 1.22 11.14 13.33
CA ILE A 226 0.59 10.09 14.14
C ILE A 226 0.43 8.79 13.36
N MET A 227 0.49 7.67 14.07
CA MET A 227 0.08 6.34 13.59
C MET A 227 -0.80 5.67 14.65
N ARG A 228 -1.88 5.02 14.22
CA ARG A 228 -2.81 4.30 15.11
C ARG A 228 -3.26 3.00 14.46
N MET A 229 -3.24 1.90 15.22
CA MET A 229 -3.94 0.68 14.83
C MET A 229 -5.46 0.93 14.91
N LEU A 230 -6.21 0.48 13.91
CA LEU A 230 -7.66 0.65 13.84
C LEU A 230 -8.42 -0.60 14.33
N ASP A 231 -7.87 -1.77 14.06
CA ASP A 231 -8.48 -3.05 14.45
C ASP A 231 -8.20 -3.44 15.91
N THR A 232 -9.01 -4.35 16.43
CA THR A 232 -8.68 -5.10 17.65
C THR A 232 -7.60 -6.14 17.36
N ASN A 233 -6.79 -6.48 18.36
CA ASN A 233 -5.77 -7.51 18.22
C ASN A 233 -6.37 -8.89 17.86
N PRO A 234 -5.89 -9.56 16.79
CA PRO A 234 -6.28 -10.93 16.47
C PRO A 234 -5.90 -11.93 17.56
N SER A 235 -6.60 -13.06 17.62
CA SER A 235 -6.39 -14.10 18.64
C SER A 235 -4.93 -14.56 18.69
N ASN A 236 -4.34 -14.56 19.89
CA ASN A 236 -2.94 -14.92 20.19
C ASN A 236 -1.87 -13.96 19.63
N TRP A 237 -2.25 -12.84 19.00
CA TRP A 237 -1.34 -11.78 18.59
C TRP A 237 -1.33 -10.63 19.60
N THR A 238 -0.25 -9.85 19.65
CA THR A 238 -0.26 -8.52 20.29
C THR A 238 0.56 -7.54 19.47
N ILE A 239 -0.16 -6.75 18.68
CA ILE A 239 0.32 -5.69 17.81
C ILE A 239 -0.04 -4.36 18.51
N GLN A 240 0.93 -3.44 18.62
CA GLN A 240 0.75 -2.18 19.31
C GLN A 240 1.64 -1.07 18.74
N VAL A 241 1.06 0.09 18.45
CA VAL A 241 1.81 1.33 18.19
C VAL A 241 2.17 1.97 19.53
N THR A 242 3.44 2.35 19.70
CA THR A 242 3.95 2.97 20.93
C THR A 242 4.86 4.15 20.60
N GLY A 243 4.94 5.15 21.50
CA GLY A 243 5.62 6.41 21.22
C GLY A 243 4.81 7.33 20.28
N SER A 244 5.47 8.38 19.79
CA SER A 244 4.91 9.39 18.88
C SER A 244 6.02 10.07 18.08
N GLY A 245 5.70 10.60 16.89
CA GLY A 245 6.67 11.24 15.98
C GLY A 245 7.92 10.38 15.76
N ASN A 246 9.09 10.99 15.94
CA ASN A 246 10.41 10.34 15.81
C ASN A 246 10.65 9.17 16.79
N ASN A 247 9.86 9.05 17.86
CA ASN A 247 9.93 7.94 18.82
C ASN A 247 8.91 6.83 18.55
N THR A 248 8.14 6.90 17.45
CA THR A 248 7.12 5.89 17.10
C THR A 248 7.74 4.53 16.80
N LYS A 249 7.16 3.48 17.40
CA LYS A 249 7.57 2.08 17.28
C LYS A 249 6.35 1.17 17.14
N LEU A 250 6.50 0.14 16.31
CA LEU A 250 5.53 -0.94 16.16
C LEU A 250 6.03 -2.16 16.95
N LYS A 251 5.39 -2.43 18.08
CA LYS A 251 5.63 -3.63 18.89
C LYS A 251 4.73 -4.76 18.37
N VAL A 252 5.31 -5.94 18.17
CA VAL A 252 4.60 -7.15 17.77
C VAL A 252 5.05 -8.30 18.66
N VAL A 253 4.11 -8.99 19.30
CA VAL A 253 4.35 -10.31 19.91
C VAL A 253 3.81 -11.34 18.94
N TYR A 254 4.71 -12.10 18.34
CA TYR A 254 4.39 -13.17 17.40
C TYR A 254 3.97 -14.43 18.16
N PRO A 255 2.88 -15.11 17.75
CA PRO A 255 2.59 -16.48 18.20
C PRO A 255 3.62 -17.47 17.64
N ALA A 256 3.47 -18.76 17.95
CA ALA A 256 4.31 -19.80 17.38
C ALA A 256 4.14 -19.93 15.85
N THR A 257 2.90 -19.87 15.37
CA THR A 257 2.57 -20.06 13.95
C THR A 257 1.41 -19.15 13.50
N GLY A 258 1.26 -18.98 12.19
CA GLY A 258 0.11 -18.33 11.56
C GLY A 258 0.36 -16.93 11.01
N GLU A 259 -0.70 -16.34 10.47
CA GLU A 259 -0.71 -15.02 9.81
C GLU A 259 -1.82 -14.14 10.38
N ALA A 260 -1.60 -12.82 10.41
CA ALA A 260 -2.59 -11.82 10.78
C ALA A 260 -2.45 -10.56 9.91
N THR A 261 -3.56 -9.96 9.48
CA THR A 261 -3.56 -8.67 8.78
C THR A 261 -4.39 -7.66 9.58
N VAL A 262 -3.84 -6.46 9.80
CA VAL A 262 -4.54 -5.36 10.51
C VAL A 262 -4.28 -4.01 9.83
N ALA A 263 -5.23 -3.09 9.98
CA ALA A 263 -5.20 -1.75 9.42
C ALA A 263 -4.62 -0.72 10.41
N PHE A 264 -3.81 0.18 9.87
CA PHE A 264 -3.26 1.34 10.55
C PHE A 264 -3.66 2.63 9.82
N LEU A 265 -4.11 3.62 10.58
CA LEU A 265 -4.18 5.01 10.13
C LEU A 265 -2.80 5.65 10.34
N LEU A 266 -2.33 6.39 9.34
CA LEU A 266 -1.20 7.32 9.44
C LEU A 266 -1.65 8.71 9.00
N SER A 267 -1.18 9.76 9.67
CA SER A 267 -1.53 11.14 9.32
C SER A 267 -0.46 12.13 9.78
N ASP A 268 -0.34 13.26 9.08
CA ASP A 268 0.43 14.43 9.54
C ASP A 268 -0.29 15.21 10.67
N GLY A 269 -1.60 14.99 10.84
CA GLY A 269 -2.46 15.70 11.80
C GLY A 269 -3.17 16.91 11.22
N GLU A 270 -2.92 17.27 9.96
CA GLU A 270 -3.35 18.55 9.35
C GLU A 270 -3.96 18.38 7.96
N THR A 271 -3.25 17.73 7.03
CA THR A 271 -3.56 17.79 5.58
C THR A 271 -3.61 16.43 4.89
N GLN A 272 -2.93 15.42 5.43
CA GLN A 272 -2.82 14.10 4.81
C GLN A 272 -3.13 12.99 5.83
N THR A 273 -4.05 12.10 5.46
CA THR A 273 -4.40 10.89 6.22
C THR A 273 -4.48 9.71 5.25
N VAL A 274 -3.85 8.60 5.59
CA VAL A 274 -3.93 7.34 4.84
C VAL A 274 -4.27 6.18 5.77
N ILE A 275 -4.88 5.12 5.22
CA ILE A 275 -5.03 3.84 5.90
C ILE A 275 -4.20 2.80 5.14
N LYS A 276 -3.40 2.03 5.87
CA LYS A 276 -2.60 0.92 5.35
C LYS A 276 -2.92 -0.37 6.08
N THR A 277 -3.27 -1.41 5.34
CA THR A 277 -3.24 -2.80 5.84
C THR A 277 -1.78 -3.28 5.89
N VAL A 278 -1.44 -4.00 6.96
CA VAL A 278 -0.13 -4.64 7.15
C VAL A 278 -0.33 -6.08 7.58
N THR A 279 0.40 -6.99 6.95
CA THR A 279 0.38 -8.42 7.25
C THR A 279 1.56 -8.80 8.15
N PHE A 280 1.31 -9.70 9.10
CA PHE A 280 2.25 -10.19 10.09
C PHE A 280 2.30 -11.71 10.01
N LYS A 281 3.48 -12.27 9.78
CA LYS A 281 3.70 -13.72 9.64
C LYS A 281 4.60 -14.25 10.74
N ALA A 282 4.07 -15.16 11.57
CA ALA A 282 4.87 -15.99 12.46
C ALA A 282 5.55 -17.11 11.64
N ALA A 283 6.11 -18.13 12.31
CA ALA A 283 6.62 -19.29 11.60
C ALA A 283 5.49 -19.99 10.81
N THR A 284 5.83 -20.58 9.67
CA THR A 284 4.99 -21.63 9.08
C THR A 284 4.89 -22.80 10.06
N ASP A 285 3.69 -23.37 10.21
CA ASP A 285 3.53 -24.63 10.93
C ASP A 285 4.43 -25.70 10.29
N PRO A 286 5.35 -26.36 11.04
CA PRO A 286 6.18 -27.43 10.50
C PRO A 286 5.38 -28.70 10.14
N GLY A 287 4.07 -28.71 10.42
CA GLY A 287 3.18 -29.84 10.22
C GLY A 287 3.45 -30.97 11.22
N ILE A 288 2.68 -32.05 11.08
CA ILE A 288 2.84 -33.23 11.93
C ILE A 288 4.18 -33.91 11.59
N GLN A 289 5.15 -33.78 12.49
CA GLN A 289 6.45 -34.43 12.39
C GLN A 289 6.34 -35.90 12.81
N TRP A 290 6.26 -36.79 11.82
CA TRP A 290 5.99 -38.22 12.01
C TRP A 290 7.23 -39.03 12.41
N THR A 291 7.19 -39.64 13.59
CA THR A 291 8.11 -40.74 13.94
C THR A 291 7.66 -42.01 13.21
N THR A 292 8.48 -42.53 12.29
CA THR A 292 8.14 -43.71 11.50
C THR A 292 8.66 -45.00 12.15
N ILE A 293 7.79 -46.01 12.28
CA ILE A 293 8.08 -47.33 12.85
C ILE A 293 7.71 -48.41 11.83
N GLU A 294 8.66 -49.27 11.45
CA GLU A 294 8.39 -50.40 10.56
C GLU A 294 7.83 -51.60 11.32
N TYR A 295 6.66 -52.10 10.90
CA TYR A 295 6.07 -53.33 11.44
C TYR A 295 6.67 -54.58 10.77
N THR A 296 7.50 -55.29 11.53
CA THR A 296 8.23 -56.50 11.10
C THR A 296 7.59 -57.81 11.55
N GLY A 297 6.39 -57.77 12.15
CA GLY A 297 5.67 -58.95 12.65
C GLY A 297 5.62 -59.08 14.18
N ALA A 298 6.55 -58.41 14.89
CA ALA A 298 6.60 -58.36 16.36
C ALA A 298 5.82 -57.15 16.93
N ILE A 299 5.64 -57.11 18.26
CA ILE A 299 5.06 -55.96 18.97
C ILE A 299 5.95 -54.72 18.74
N ILE A 300 5.35 -53.60 18.33
CA ILE A 300 6.10 -52.36 18.12
C ILE A 300 6.43 -51.66 19.44
N THR A 301 7.65 -51.12 19.53
CA THR A 301 8.09 -50.28 20.65
C THR A 301 7.84 -48.82 20.31
N ILE A 302 7.09 -48.12 21.16
CA ILE A 302 6.88 -46.67 21.02
C ILE A 302 8.05 -45.92 21.69
N PRO A 303 8.77 -45.03 20.98
CA PRO A 303 9.81 -44.20 21.61
C PRO A 303 9.24 -43.24 22.66
N GLU A 304 10.03 -42.89 23.67
CA GLU A 304 9.61 -41.95 24.71
C GLU A 304 9.50 -40.52 24.15
N GLY A 305 8.45 -39.80 24.54
CA GLY A 305 8.24 -38.38 24.20
C GLY A 305 7.70 -38.09 22.79
N VAL A 306 7.41 -39.09 21.94
CA VAL A 306 6.86 -38.85 20.59
C VAL A 306 5.34 -38.76 20.60
N SER A 307 4.79 -37.73 19.94
CA SER A 307 3.34 -37.49 19.86
C SER A 307 2.68 -38.02 18.59
N SER A 308 3.45 -38.25 17.53
CA SER A 308 2.92 -38.48 16.18
C SER A 308 3.66 -39.63 15.52
N ILE A 309 2.95 -40.73 15.22
CA ILE A 309 3.54 -42.00 14.84
C ILE A 309 2.97 -42.53 13.53
N LYS A 310 3.85 -42.75 12.56
CA LYS A 310 3.56 -43.47 11.31
C LYS A 310 3.98 -44.93 11.47
N VAL A 311 3.12 -45.87 11.11
CA VAL A 311 3.45 -47.31 11.06
C VAL A 311 3.44 -47.80 9.61
N THR A 312 4.55 -48.38 9.18
CA THR A 312 4.74 -48.95 7.83
C THR A 312 4.90 -50.48 7.91
N GLY A 313 5.13 -51.15 6.78
CA GLY A 313 5.38 -52.60 6.74
C GLY A 313 4.11 -53.40 6.41
N THR A 314 4.06 -54.69 6.79
CA THR A 314 2.96 -55.61 6.39
C THR A 314 2.42 -56.41 7.57
N CYS A 315 1.13 -56.24 7.88
CA CYS A 315 0.45 -56.95 8.96
C CYS A 315 -0.30 -58.18 8.44
N SER A 316 0.44 -59.25 8.15
CA SER A 316 -0.09 -60.53 7.63
C SER A 316 -0.79 -61.40 8.69
N GLY A 317 -0.50 -61.19 9.99
CA GLY A 317 -1.09 -61.94 11.11
C GLY A 317 -2.55 -61.59 11.44
N GLY A 318 -3.20 -60.73 10.64
CA GLY A 318 -4.62 -60.42 10.74
C GLY A 318 -5.03 -59.71 12.03
N ALA A 319 -6.28 -59.93 12.45
CA ALA A 319 -6.91 -59.22 13.56
C ALA A 319 -6.15 -59.29 14.91
N PRO A 320 -5.59 -60.44 15.36
CA PRO A 320 -4.80 -60.49 16.59
C PRO A 320 -3.54 -59.64 16.49
N SER A 321 -2.72 -59.80 15.44
CA SER A 321 -1.49 -59.02 15.27
C SER A 321 -1.75 -57.52 15.15
N PHE A 322 -2.77 -57.09 14.40
CA PHE A 322 -3.12 -55.66 14.34
C PHE A 322 -3.51 -55.11 15.72
N ARG A 323 -4.35 -55.83 16.46
CA ARG A 323 -4.82 -55.40 17.79
C ARG A 323 -3.69 -55.40 18.83
N ASP A 324 -2.92 -56.48 18.89
CA ASP A 324 -2.02 -56.76 20.01
C ASP A 324 -0.60 -56.23 19.76
N HIS A 325 -0.11 -56.30 18.52
CA HIS A 325 1.26 -55.90 18.17
C HIS A 325 1.37 -54.44 17.68
N ILE A 326 0.27 -53.82 17.22
CA ILE A 326 0.27 -52.46 16.66
C ILE A 326 -0.63 -51.52 17.48
N ALA A 327 -1.94 -51.75 17.48
CA ALA A 327 -2.91 -50.82 18.07
C ALA A 327 -2.82 -50.76 19.61
N THR A 328 -2.40 -51.84 20.28
CA THR A 328 -2.22 -51.85 21.74
C THR A 328 -1.04 -50.98 22.20
N PRO A 329 0.20 -51.15 21.70
CA PRO A 329 1.29 -50.22 21.98
C PRO A 329 0.91 -48.76 21.73
N LEU A 330 0.26 -48.45 20.60
CA LEU A 330 -0.15 -47.09 20.25
C LEU A 330 -1.14 -46.47 21.26
N LYS A 331 -2.18 -47.22 21.69
CA LYS A 331 -3.21 -46.70 22.61
C LYS A 331 -2.82 -46.73 24.09
N THR A 332 -1.74 -47.41 24.46
CA THR A 332 -1.25 -47.46 25.86
C THR A 332 0.00 -46.61 26.10
N ALA A 333 0.65 -46.11 25.05
CA ALA A 333 1.81 -45.22 25.19
C ALA A 333 1.39 -43.80 25.60
N SER A 334 2.02 -43.29 26.66
CA SER A 334 1.77 -41.94 27.16
C SER A 334 2.26 -40.88 26.17
N GLY A 335 1.33 -40.07 25.66
CA GLY A 335 1.65 -38.92 24.81
C GLY A 335 1.38 -39.10 23.32
N VAL A 336 0.96 -40.29 22.86
CA VAL A 336 0.56 -40.50 21.44
C VAL A 336 -0.76 -39.76 21.17
N VAL A 337 -0.72 -38.85 20.20
CA VAL A 337 -1.82 -37.98 19.76
C VAL A 337 -2.25 -38.27 18.33
N ASN A 338 -1.28 -38.44 17.42
CA ASN A 338 -1.54 -38.66 15.99
C ASN A 338 -1.01 -40.00 15.52
N ILE A 339 -1.81 -40.73 14.73
CA ILE A 339 -1.47 -42.06 14.22
C ILE A 339 -1.70 -42.12 12.71
N ASP A 340 -0.67 -42.49 11.94
CA ASP A 340 -0.78 -42.75 10.50
C ASP A 340 -0.47 -44.22 10.19
N LEU A 341 -1.47 -44.96 9.71
CA LEU A 341 -1.35 -46.34 9.23
C LEU A 341 -1.53 -46.46 7.71
N SER A 342 -1.51 -45.34 6.96
CA SER A 342 -1.77 -45.29 5.51
C SER A 342 -0.77 -46.06 4.64
N GLU A 343 0.40 -46.35 5.19
CA GLU A 343 1.49 -47.13 4.58
C GLU A 343 1.64 -48.54 5.18
N LEU A 344 0.81 -48.90 6.17
CA LEU A 344 0.71 -50.26 6.67
C LEU A 344 -0.10 -51.12 5.69
N VAL A 345 0.51 -52.17 5.14
CA VAL A 345 -0.20 -53.15 4.32
C VAL A 345 -1.02 -54.07 5.23
N TYR A 346 -2.30 -53.75 5.38
CA TYR A 346 -3.29 -54.51 6.14
C TYR A 346 -4.60 -54.62 5.35
N SER A 347 -4.91 -55.83 4.88
CA SER A 347 -6.06 -56.12 3.99
C SER A 347 -7.18 -56.86 4.72
N ALA A 348 -7.60 -56.32 5.87
CA ALA A 348 -8.59 -56.95 6.75
C ALA A 348 -9.46 -55.91 7.47
N ALA A 349 -10.39 -56.38 8.30
CA ALA A 349 -11.21 -55.53 9.14
C ALA A 349 -10.38 -54.92 10.28
N ILE A 350 -10.59 -53.63 10.61
CA ILE A 350 -10.11 -53.08 11.88
C ILE A 350 -10.81 -53.86 13.00
N PRO A 351 -10.04 -54.54 13.88
CA PRO A 351 -10.61 -55.50 14.81
C PRO A 351 -11.41 -54.84 15.92
N ALA A 352 -12.37 -55.59 16.48
CA ALA A 352 -13.05 -55.19 17.70
C ALA A 352 -12.01 -54.93 18.82
N ASN A 353 -12.21 -53.85 19.56
CA ASN A 353 -11.30 -53.37 20.59
C ASN A 353 -9.89 -52.95 20.09
N ALA A 354 -9.74 -52.54 18.82
CA ALA A 354 -8.49 -52.02 18.28
C ALA A 354 -7.92 -50.87 19.13
N PHE A 355 -8.68 -49.77 19.27
CA PHE A 355 -8.31 -48.54 19.99
C PHE A 355 -9.10 -48.32 21.29
N TYR A 356 -10.17 -49.07 21.55
CA TYR A 356 -10.80 -49.15 22.88
C TYR A 356 -9.82 -49.75 23.92
N ILE A 357 -9.77 -49.14 25.11
CA ILE A 357 -8.97 -49.60 26.25
C ILE A 357 -9.88 -50.38 27.21
N ASN A 358 -9.87 -51.71 27.10
CA ASN A 358 -10.69 -52.59 27.93
C ASN A 358 -10.09 -52.87 29.32
N LEU A 359 -9.83 -51.81 30.09
CA LEU A 359 -9.41 -51.88 31.49
C LEU A 359 -10.62 -51.63 32.41
N PRO A 360 -11.14 -52.62 33.16
CA PRO A 360 -12.33 -52.45 34.01
C PRO A 360 -12.15 -51.48 35.19
N ALA A 361 -10.91 -51.22 35.61
CA ALA A 361 -10.58 -50.28 36.67
C ALA A 361 -10.51 -48.81 36.20
N LEU A 362 -10.58 -48.57 34.88
CA LEU A 362 -10.50 -47.24 34.28
C LEU A 362 -11.93 -46.77 33.90
N PRO A 363 -12.44 -45.65 34.43
CA PRO A 363 -13.77 -45.15 34.08
C PRO A 363 -13.90 -44.90 32.57
N GLU A 364 -15.12 -44.99 32.03
CA GLU A 364 -15.33 -44.92 30.58
C GLU A 364 -14.85 -43.62 29.94
N LYS A 365 -15.01 -42.49 30.64
CA LYS A 365 -14.52 -41.16 30.25
C LYS A 365 -12.99 -40.98 30.29
N ASP A 366 -12.27 -41.90 30.93
CA ASP A 366 -10.81 -41.82 31.13
C ASP A 366 -10.04 -42.79 30.22
N LYS A 367 -10.73 -43.39 29.24
CA LYS A 367 -10.16 -44.30 28.24
C LYS A 367 -9.74 -43.51 27.00
N ASN A 368 -8.52 -43.80 26.51
CA ASN A 368 -7.94 -43.23 25.29
C ASN A 368 -8.19 -41.72 25.16
N THR A 369 -7.60 -40.99 26.11
CA THR A 369 -7.73 -39.54 26.32
C THR A 369 -6.65 -38.72 25.62
N SER A 370 -5.81 -39.33 24.77
CA SER A 370 -4.71 -38.64 24.08
C SER A 370 -4.78 -38.71 22.56
N ILE A 371 -5.27 -39.80 21.97
CA ILE A 371 -5.27 -39.95 20.50
C ILE A 371 -6.38 -39.09 19.91
N GLU A 372 -5.99 -38.02 19.22
CA GLU A 372 -6.89 -37.09 18.55
C GLU A 372 -7.10 -37.41 17.07
N THR A 373 -6.12 -38.00 16.38
CA THR A 373 -6.21 -38.32 14.94
C THR A 373 -5.72 -39.73 14.61
N ILE A 374 -6.45 -40.42 13.72
CA ILE A 374 -6.07 -41.75 13.21
C ILE A 374 -6.32 -41.82 11.69
N ILE A 375 -5.29 -42.17 10.91
CA ILE A 375 -5.39 -42.51 9.49
C ILE A 375 -5.31 -44.03 9.33
N LEU A 376 -6.30 -44.65 8.66
CA LEU A 376 -6.40 -46.10 8.53
C LEU A 376 -5.65 -46.68 7.32
N PRO A 377 -5.28 -47.97 7.37
CA PRO A 377 -4.69 -48.68 6.23
C PRO A 377 -5.57 -48.62 4.97
N LYS A 378 -4.93 -48.37 3.82
CA LYS A 378 -5.58 -48.35 2.50
C LYS A 378 -6.30 -49.66 2.14
N GLY A 379 -5.85 -50.78 2.71
CA GLY A 379 -6.46 -52.11 2.54
C GLY A 379 -7.63 -52.42 3.48
N THR A 380 -8.07 -51.48 4.33
CA THR A 380 -9.17 -51.70 5.28
C THR A 380 -10.46 -52.08 4.54
N ILE A 381 -11.06 -53.23 4.88
CA ILE A 381 -12.31 -53.71 4.26
C ILE A 381 -13.55 -53.57 5.17
N ASN A 382 -13.36 -53.36 6.47
CA ASN A 382 -14.45 -53.20 7.46
C ASN A 382 -13.90 -52.55 8.75
N ILE A 383 -14.77 -52.01 9.60
CA ILE A 383 -14.46 -51.65 10.99
C ILE A 383 -15.46 -52.40 11.86
N PHE A 384 -15.00 -53.30 12.72
CA PHE A 384 -15.89 -54.07 13.60
C PHE A 384 -16.41 -53.25 14.79
N ASN A 385 -17.51 -53.72 15.39
CA ASN A 385 -18.07 -53.17 16.63
C ASN A 385 -17.00 -52.96 17.70
N LEU A 386 -17.11 -51.85 18.46
CA LEU A 386 -16.20 -51.46 19.53
C LEU A 386 -14.73 -51.24 19.11
N ALA A 387 -14.42 -51.11 17.81
CA ALA A 387 -13.06 -50.82 17.35
C ALA A 387 -12.48 -49.54 17.98
N PHE A 388 -13.28 -48.47 18.05
CA PHE A 388 -12.91 -47.17 18.64
C PHE A 388 -13.80 -46.80 19.85
N LYS A 389 -14.47 -47.76 20.49
CA LYS A 389 -15.32 -47.44 21.66
C LYS A 389 -14.52 -46.63 22.70
N ASN A 390 -15.12 -45.58 23.23
CA ASN A 390 -14.55 -44.64 24.20
C ASN A 390 -13.15 -44.15 23.81
N CYS A 391 -12.94 -43.80 22.54
CA CYS A 391 -11.80 -42.96 22.15
C CYS A 391 -12.21 -41.50 22.34
N VAL A 392 -12.23 -41.04 23.60
CA VAL A 392 -12.90 -39.80 24.00
C VAL A 392 -12.23 -38.54 23.46
N ALA A 393 -10.93 -38.61 23.15
CA ALA A 393 -10.16 -37.51 22.57
C ALA A 393 -10.16 -37.50 21.02
N LEU A 394 -10.68 -38.55 20.37
CA LEU A 394 -10.58 -38.74 18.91
C LEU A 394 -11.41 -37.69 18.16
N LYS A 395 -10.75 -36.64 17.67
CA LYS A 395 -11.35 -35.55 16.87
C LYS A 395 -11.57 -35.97 15.42
N SER A 396 -10.66 -36.77 14.84
CA SER A 396 -10.78 -37.20 13.45
C SER A 396 -10.31 -38.63 13.15
N LEU A 397 -11.00 -39.25 12.19
CA LEU A 397 -10.62 -40.52 11.56
C LEU A 397 -10.53 -40.34 10.05
N THR A 398 -9.49 -40.87 9.41
CA THR A 398 -9.36 -40.87 7.95
C THR A 398 -9.42 -42.30 7.40
N ILE A 399 -10.35 -42.57 6.48
CA ILE A 399 -10.57 -43.88 5.87
C ILE A 399 -10.10 -43.86 4.42
N LEU A 400 -8.92 -44.45 4.16
CA LEU A 400 -8.27 -44.48 2.84
C LEU A 400 -8.65 -45.70 1.98
N SER A 401 -9.78 -46.36 2.27
CA SER A 401 -10.19 -47.55 1.53
C SER A 401 -10.78 -47.19 0.16
N ALA A 402 -10.39 -47.95 -0.87
CA ALA A 402 -10.95 -47.82 -2.22
C ALA A 402 -12.44 -48.22 -2.30
N THR A 403 -12.96 -48.94 -1.29
CA THR A 403 -14.34 -49.39 -1.18
C THR A 403 -15.04 -48.79 0.04
N THR A 404 -16.37 -48.73 0.00
CA THR A 404 -17.18 -48.43 1.18
C THR A 404 -17.10 -49.58 2.17
N LEU A 405 -16.75 -49.29 3.43
CA LEU A 405 -16.66 -50.29 4.49
C LEU A 405 -18.03 -50.86 4.89
N GLY A 406 -18.03 -52.01 5.57
CA GLY A 406 -19.20 -52.48 6.30
C GLY A 406 -19.55 -51.55 7.49
N TYR A 407 -20.85 -51.30 7.68
CA TYR A 407 -21.34 -50.37 8.70
C TYR A 407 -21.62 -51.08 10.03
N ASN A 408 -20.92 -50.66 11.08
CA ASN A 408 -21.08 -51.16 12.45
C ASN A 408 -21.44 -49.99 13.38
N ALA A 409 -22.63 -50.00 13.96
CA ALA A 409 -23.19 -48.84 14.68
C ALA A 409 -22.44 -48.50 15.98
N THR A 410 -21.84 -49.48 16.65
CA THR A 410 -21.07 -49.29 17.90
C THR A 410 -19.55 -49.20 17.66
N ALA A 411 -19.12 -48.93 16.43
CA ALA A 411 -17.69 -48.72 16.13
C ALA A 411 -17.11 -47.49 16.86
N PHE A 412 -17.93 -46.44 17.04
CA PHE A 412 -17.57 -45.12 17.59
C PHE A 412 -18.39 -44.73 18.83
N GLU A 413 -18.90 -45.73 19.56
CA GLU A 413 -19.65 -45.53 20.81
C GLU A 413 -18.77 -44.78 21.84
N GLY A 414 -19.19 -43.62 22.33
CA GLY A 414 -18.40 -42.81 23.28
C GLY A 414 -17.20 -42.04 22.66
N CYS A 415 -17.17 -41.85 21.34
CA CYS A 415 -16.24 -40.92 20.67
C CYS A 415 -16.78 -39.48 20.71
N ASP A 416 -16.91 -38.92 21.92
CA ASP A 416 -17.66 -37.67 22.15
C ASP A 416 -17.03 -36.44 21.46
N ALA A 417 -15.69 -36.40 21.35
CA ALA A 417 -14.96 -35.34 20.65
C ALA A 417 -14.88 -35.51 19.11
N LEU A 418 -15.49 -36.54 18.51
CA LEU A 418 -15.34 -36.81 17.08
C LEU A 418 -16.07 -35.75 16.23
N GLU A 419 -15.32 -34.96 15.49
CA GLU A 419 -15.82 -33.89 14.61
C GLU A 419 -15.81 -34.28 13.13
N SER A 420 -14.92 -35.20 12.73
CA SER A 420 -14.66 -35.50 11.31
C SER A 420 -14.36 -36.98 11.05
N ILE A 421 -15.08 -37.59 10.10
CA ILE A 421 -14.67 -38.84 9.44
C ILE A 421 -14.39 -38.50 7.98
N PHE A 422 -13.10 -38.49 7.60
CA PHE A 422 -12.66 -38.16 6.25
C PHE A 422 -12.66 -39.40 5.36
N VAL A 423 -13.32 -39.30 4.20
CA VAL A 423 -13.44 -40.38 3.21
C VAL A 423 -13.20 -39.84 1.80
N ALA A 424 -12.87 -40.72 0.84
CA ALA A 424 -12.76 -40.32 -0.57
C ALA A 424 -14.04 -39.63 -1.06
N THR A 425 -13.88 -38.52 -1.80
CA THR A 425 -14.97 -37.58 -2.17
C THR A 425 -16.15 -38.27 -2.87
N ASP A 426 -15.88 -39.28 -3.70
CA ASP A 426 -16.91 -40.04 -4.42
C ASP A 426 -17.67 -41.06 -3.54
N LYS A 427 -17.26 -41.25 -2.27
CA LYS A 427 -17.89 -42.16 -1.30
C LYS A 427 -18.69 -41.46 -0.20
N VAL A 428 -18.57 -40.13 -0.07
CA VAL A 428 -19.14 -39.34 1.06
C VAL A 428 -20.61 -39.69 1.32
N GLU A 429 -21.47 -39.64 0.30
CA GLU A 429 -22.92 -39.91 0.46
C GLU A 429 -23.23 -41.38 0.78
N ALA A 430 -22.41 -42.34 0.32
CA ALA A 430 -22.57 -43.75 0.66
C ALA A 430 -22.21 -44.02 2.13
N TYR A 431 -21.17 -43.37 2.65
CA TYR A 431 -20.83 -43.43 4.07
C TYR A 431 -21.89 -42.73 4.94
N LYS A 432 -22.44 -41.58 4.53
CA LYS A 432 -23.57 -40.92 5.21
C LYS A 432 -24.82 -41.81 5.29
N ALA A 433 -25.12 -42.54 4.22
CA ALA A 433 -26.27 -43.46 4.20
C ALA A 433 -26.08 -44.64 5.17
N GLY A 434 -24.86 -45.20 5.28
CA GLY A 434 -24.56 -46.34 6.15
C GLY A 434 -24.30 -46.00 7.63
N TRP A 435 -23.71 -44.83 7.90
CA TRP A 435 -23.53 -44.27 9.24
C TRP A 435 -24.38 -43.01 9.41
N SER A 436 -25.71 -43.16 9.28
CA SER A 436 -26.67 -42.04 9.35
C SER A 436 -26.60 -41.24 10.65
N ALA A 437 -26.23 -41.87 11.78
CA ALA A 437 -26.03 -41.22 13.07
C ALA A 437 -24.72 -40.40 13.18
N LEU A 438 -23.88 -40.38 12.14
CA LEU A 438 -22.62 -39.64 12.03
C LEU A 438 -22.55 -38.86 10.69
N ALA A 439 -23.67 -38.68 9.99
CA ALA A 439 -23.71 -38.13 8.64
C ALA A 439 -23.31 -36.64 8.55
N ASP A 440 -23.40 -35.91 9.66
CA ASP A 440 -22.88 -34.57 9.91
C ASP A 440 -21.35 -34.52 10.01
N LYS A 441 -20.74 -35.59 10.51
CA LYS A 441 -19.29 -35.73 10.72
C LYS A 441 -18.55 -36.25 9.49
N ILE A 442 -19.24 -36.86 8.53
CA ILE A 442 -18.63 -37.47 7.33
C ILE A 442 -18.33 -36.41 6.26
N LYS A 443 -17.04 -36.24 5.97
CA LYS A 443 -16.47 -35.16 5.13
C LYS A 443 -15.60 -35.75 4.02
N PRO A 444 -15.45 -35.07 2.87
CA PRO A 444 -14.44 -35.46 1.88
C PRO A 444 -13.03 -35.31 2.49
N LEU A 445 -12.07 -36.10 2.01
CA LEU A 445 -10.65 -35.85 2.23
C LEU A 445 -10.30 -34.39 1.86
N PRO A 446 -9.52 -33.67 2.67
CA PRO A 446 -8.97 -32.37 2.28
C PRO A 446 -8.18 -32.49 0.97
N GLU A 447 -8.27 -31.47 0.11
CA GLU A 447 -7.41 -31.40 -1.08
C GLU A 447 -5.97 -31.05 -0.66
N ALA A 448 -4.98 -31.49 -1.44
CA ALA A 448 -3.58 -31.40 -1.06
C ALA A 448 -3.03 -29.97 -1.29
N GLY A 449 -3.42 -29.03 -0.43
CA GLY A 449 -2.96 -27.63 -0.48
C GLY A 449 -3.71 -26.63 0.42
N GLU A 450 -4.63 -27.06 1.27
CA GLU A 450 -5.29 -26.23 2.31
C GLU A 450 -4.66 -26.43 3.70
#